data_AF-O99652-F1
#
_entry.id   AF-O99652-F1
#
_cell.length_a   1.000
_cell.length_b   1.000
_cell.length_c   1.000
_cell.angle_alpha   90.00
_cell.angle_beta   90.00
_cell.angle_gamma   90.00
#
_symmetry.space_group_name_H-M   'P 1'
#
loop_
_entity.id
_entity.type
_entity.pdbx_description
1 polymer ?
#
loop_
_entity_poly.entity_id
_entity_poly.type
_entity_poly.pdbx_seq_one_letter_code
_entity_poly.pdbx_strand_id
1 'polypeptide(L)'
;IFMKKNFSLNSDQINLFSWSISITVNLSILSLPMLAGTITMLLSDRNFNKFFFILIGGEYPILHQYMLWLFGHTDVLFLILFWFYQDLDLFRKLWWMKKDFKKSFENLSMI
;
A
#
# COMPACT_ATOMS: atom_id res chain seq x y z
N ILE A 1 12.03 9.69 -4.89
CA ILE A 1 11.00 9.71 -5.95
C ILE A 1 10.14 10.98 -5.87
N PHE A 2 9.60 11.33 -4.70
CA PHE A 2 8.78 12.56 -4.51
C PHE A 2 9.52 13.90 -4.80
N MET A 3 10.84 13.95 -4.63
CA MET A 3 11.64 15.18 -4.82
C MET A 3 12.08 15.47 -6.26
N LYS A 4 11.76 14.62 -7.25
CA LYS A 4 12.11 14.89 -8.66
C LYS A 4 10.87 15.29 -9.47
N LYS A 5 10.03 16.14 -8.91
CA LYS A 5 8.91 16.73 -9.64
C LYS A 5 9.40 18.03 -10.27
N ASN A 6 9.56 18.03 -11.59
CA ASN A 6 9.66 19.28 -12.35
C ASN A 6 8.43 20.11 -11.98
N PHE A 7 8.64 21.30 -11.42
CA PHE A 7 7.61 22.18 -10.87
C PHE A 7 6.54 22.61 -11.91
N SER A 8 6.73 22.27 -13.19
CA SER A 8 5.85 22.61 -14.31
C SER A 8 4.81 21.54 -14.68
N LEU A 9 4.71 20.43 -13.95
CA LEU A 9 3.66 19.42 -14.18
C LEU A 9 2.43 19.73 -13.32
N ASN A 10 1.30 20.06 -13.97
CA ASN A 10 -0.01 20.17 -13.34
C ASN A 10 -0.30 18.92 -12.48
N SER A 11 -0.93 19.10 -11.32
CA SER A 11 -1.31 18.03 -10.38
C SER A 11 -2.03 16.86 -11.06
N ASP A 12 -2.73 17.14 -12.14
CA ASP A 12 -3.56 16.20 -12.90
C ASP A 12 -2.74 15.25 -13.79
N GLN A 13 -1.48 15.60 -14.07
CA GLN A 13 -0.55 14.79 -14.87
C GLN A 13 0.33 13.86 -14.03
N ILE A 14 0.17 13.87 -12.70
CA ILE A 14 0.91 12.93 -11.85
C ILE A 14 0.43 11.51 -12.17
N ASN A 15 1.38 10.66 -12.51
CA ASN A 15 1.12 9.25 -12.81
C ASN A 15 0.50 8.58 -11.55
N LEU A 16 -0.66 7.94 -11.69
CA LEU A 16 -1.37 7.29 -10.56
C LEU A 16 -0.48 6.23 -9.88
N PHE A 17 0.44 5.64 -10.66
CA PHE A 17 1.50 4.76 -10.20
C PHE A 17 2.43 5.38 -9.14
N SER A 18 2.79 6.66 -9.29
CA SER A 18 3.63 7.31 -8.28
C SER A 18 2.87 7.57 -6.98
N TRP A 19 1.57 7.83 -7.09
CA TRP A 19 0.69 7.99 -5.93
C TRP A 19 0.51 6.68 -5.17
N SER A 20 0.29 5.57 -5.88
CA SER A 20 0.15 4.26 -5.25
C SER A 20 1.41 3.88 -4.46
N ILE A 21 2.61 4.11 -5.02
CA ILE A 21 3.88 3.84 -4.33
C ILE A 21 4.06 4.74 -3.10
N SER A 22 3.73 6.03 -3.18
CA SER A 22 3.83 6.92 -2.02
C SER A 22 2.92 6.50 -0.88
N ILE A 23 1.68 6.10 -1.19
CA ILE A 23 0.73 5.60 -0.20
C ILE A 23 1.22 4.26 0.37
N THR A 24 1.67 3.36 -0.49
CA THR A 24 2.23 2.04 -0.14
C THR A 24 3.38 2.15 0.87
N VAL A 25 4.36 3.01 0.58
CA VAL A 25 5.55 3.16 1.42
C VAL A 25 5.18 3.72 2.79
N ASN A 26 4.32 4.75 2.83
CA ASN A 26 3.90 5.35 4.10
C ASN A 26 3.15 4.35 5.00
N LEU A 27 2.29 3.49 4.43
CA LEU A 27 1.57 2.47 5.20
C LEU A 27 2.49 1.30 5.59
N SER A 28 3.42 0.89 4.72
CA SER A 28 4.36 -0.19 5.01
C SER A 28 5.32 0.15 6.15
N ILE A 29 5.76 1.41 6.23
CA ILE A 29 6.56 1.91 7.36
C ILE A 29 5.78 1.81 8.67
N LEU A 30 4.44 1.91 8.63
CA LEU A 30 3.58 1.79 9.80
C LEU A 30 3.30 0.32 10.19
N SER A 31 3.30 -0.63 9.25
CA SER A 31 3.08 -2.07 9.54
C SER A 31 4.32 -2.80 10.05
N LEU A 32 5.51 -2.43 9.56
CA LEU A 32 6.82 -2.96 9.99
C LEU A 32 7.07 -2.94 11.52
N PRO A 33 6.77 -1.85 12.28
CA PRO A 33 6.98 -1.83 13.72
C PRO A 33 6.05 -2.79 14.49
N MET A 34 4.85 -3.07 13.99
CA MET A 34 3.95 -4.05 14.63
C MET A 34 4.50 -5.49 14.51
N LEU A 35 5.06 -5.84 13.35
CA LEU A 35 5.71 -7.13 13.15
C LEU A 35 6.96 -7.28 14.03
N ALA A 36 7.82 -6.26 14.01
CA ALA A 36 9.04 -6.25 14.84
C ALA A 36 8.70 -6.33 16.33
N GLY A 37 7.66 -5.62 16.79
CA GLY A 37 7.14 -5.70 18.16
C GLY A 37 6.70 -7.12 18.54
N THR A 38 5.94 -7.78 17.67
CA THR A 38 5.46 -9.14 17.90
C THR A 38 6.62 -10.15 18.01
N ILE A 39 7.60 -10.08 17.09
CA ILE A 39 8.76 -10.99 17.08
C ILE A 39 9.67 -10.74 18.29
N THR A 40 9.91 -9.49 18.66
CA THR A 40 10.77 -9.14 19.81
C THR A 40 10.14 -9.49 21.14
N MET A 41 8.81 -9.36 21.27
CA MET A 41 8.08 -9.86 22.45
C MET A 41 8.13 -11.39 22.49
N LEU A 42 7.92 -12.08 21.37
CA LEU A 42 8.04 -13.54 21.29
C LEU A 42 9.44 -14.05 21.65
N LEU A 43 10.50 -13.38 21.17
CA LEU A 43 11.89 -13.70 21.52
C LEU A 43 12.22 -13.38 22.98
N SER A 44 11.70 -12.27 23.53
CA SER A 44 11.90 -11.91 24.95
C SER A 44 11.25 -12.92 25.89
N ASP A 45 10.05 -13.38 25.55
CA ASP A 45 9.33 -14.40 26.32
C ASP A 45 10.09 -15.74 26.31
N ARG A 46 10.73 -16.09 25.20
CA ARG A 46 11.53 -17.33 25.09
C ARG A 46 12.90 -17.26 25.75
N ASN A 47 13.56 -16.10 25.74
CA ASN A 47 15.00 -16.01 26.03
C ASN A 47 15.34 -15.29 27.34
N PHE A 48 14.42 -14.50 27.91
CA PHE A 48 14.70 -13.66 29.08
C PHE A 48 13.75 -13.87 30.25
N ASN A 49 12.85 -14.87 30.21
CA ASN A 49 11.78 -15.04 31.20
C ASN A 49 11.01 -13.74 31.49
N LYS A 50 11.01 -12.79 30.54
CA LYS A 50 10.18 -11.59 30.63
C LYS A 50 8.80 -12.00 30.21
N PHE A 51 7.84 -11.82 31.09
CA PHE A 51 6.45 -12.18 30.85
C PHE A 51 5.75 -11.07 30.07
N PHE A 52 6.17 -10.67 28.87
CA PHE A 52 5.48 -9.56 28.16
C PHE A 52 4.04 -9.93 27.79
N PHE A 53 3.78 -11.18 27.41
CA PHE A 53 2.43 -11.69 27.18
C PHE A 53 1.71 -12.19 28.44
N ILE A 54 2.39 -12.21 29.59
CA ILE A 54 1.88 -12.80 30.85
C ILE A 54 1.78 -11.75 32.00
N LEU A 55 2.44 -10.57 31.88
CA LEU A 55 2.49 -9.47 32.87
C LEU A 55 1.12 -8.81 33.14
N ILE A 56 0.11 -9.06 32.31
CA ILE A 56 -1.27 -8.58 32.51
C ILE A 56 -2.13 -9.62 33.29
N GLY A 57 -1.55 -10.74 33.72
CA GLY A 57 -2.24 -11.70 34.59
C GLY A 57 -3.08 -12.71 33.85
N GLY A 58 -2.45 -13.46 32.94
CA GLY A 58 -3.07 -14.63 32.30
C GLY A 58 -2.44 -14.95 30.95
N GLU A 59 -2.34 -16.24 30.64
CA GLU A 59 -2.03 -16.75 29.31
C GLU A 59 -3.11 -16.27 28.33
N TYR A 60 -2.90 -15.11 27.69
CA TYR A 60 -3.79 -14.65 26.62
C TYR A 60 -3.08 -14.79 25.28
N PRO A 61 -3.04 -16.01 24.69
CA PRO A 61 -2.59 -16.22 23.31
C PRO A 61 -3.34 -15.35 22.28
N ILE A 62 -4.44 -14.72 22.71
CA ILE A 62 -5.21 -13.72 21.96
C ILE A 62 -4.39 -12.48 21.59
N LEU A 63 -3.45 -11.99 22.41
CA LEU A 63 -2.81 -10.69 22.16
C LEU A 63 -1.78 -10.77 21.02
N HIS A 64 -1.01 -11.87 20.98
CA HIS A 64 -0.17 -12.21 19.84
C HIS A 64 -1.01 -12.49 18.59
N GLN A 65 -2.17 -13.14 18.74
CA GLN A 65 -3.10 -13.36 17.64
C GLN A 65 -3.65 -12.04 17.08
N TYR A 66 -4.04 -11.08 17.91
CA TYR A 66 -4.51 -9.77 17.48
C TYR A 66 -3.40 -8.95 16.79
N MET A 67 -2.17 -9.00 17.27
CA MET A 67 -1.03 -8.33 16.64
C MET A 67 -0.69 -8.93 15.27
N LEU A 68 -0.66 -10.26 15.18
CA LEU A 68 -0.50 -10.96 13.90
C LEU A 68 -1.66 -10.72 12.95
N TRP A 69 -2.89 -10.67 13.47
CA TRP A 69 -4.08 -10.44 12.67
C TRP A 69 -4.15 -8.99 12.17
N LEU A 70 -3.75 -8.01 12.99
CA LEU A 70 -3.59 -6.62 12.58
C LEU A 70 -2.56 -6.47 11.47
N PHE A 71 -1.42 -7.16 11.56
CA PHE A 71 -0.43 -7.17 10.49
C PHE A 71 -0.99 -7.82 9.22
N GLY A 72 -1.52 -9.04 9.33
CA GLY A 72 -2.03 -9.81 8.18
C GLY A 72 -3.20 -9.14 7.46
N HIS A 73 -4.14 -8.53 8.18
CA HIS A 73 -5.25 -7.80 7.56
C HIS A 73 -4.77 -6.53 6.84
N THR A 74 -3.78 -5.84 7.42
CA THR A 74 -3.20 -4.63 6.82
C THR A 74 -2.45 -4.94 5.52
N ASP A 75 -1.70 -6.04 5.47
CA ASP A 75 -0.96 -6.45 4.27
C ASP A 75 -1.88 -6.86 3.11
N VAL A 76 -2.98 -7.56 3.39
CA VAL A 76 -3.95 -7.95 2.36
C VAL A 76 -4.65 -6.70 1.80
N LEU A 77 -5.06 -5.76 2.65
CA LEU A 77 -5.62 -4.48 2.21
C LEU A 77 -4.62 -3.68 1.38
N PHE A 78 -3.33 -3.71 1.76
CA PHE A 78 -2.26 -3.08 1.00
C PHE A 78 -2.15 -3.67 -0.42
N LEU A 79 -2.09 -5.00 -0.54
CA LEU A 79 -2.03 -5.67 -1.84
C LEU A 79 -3.22 -5.27 -2.72
N ILE A 80 -4.45 -5.36 -2.18
CA ILE A 80 -5.66 -4.99 -2.92
C ILE A 80 -5.59 -3.54 -3.41
N LEU A 81 -5.15 -2.61 -2.56
CA LEU A 81 -5.03 -1.20 -2.90
C LEU A 81 -3.99 -0.96 -4.00
N PHE A 82 -2.83 -1.65 -3.92
CA PHE A 82 -1.78 -1.56 -4.92
C PHE A 82 -2.25 -2.02 -6.30
N TRP A 83 -2.88 -3.20 -6.37
CA TRP A 83 -3.45 -3.74 -7.61
C TRP A 83 -4.52 -2.83 -8.19
N PHE A 84 -5.43 -2.33 -7.34
CA PHE A 84 -6.50 -1.43 -7.75
C PHE A 84 -5.97 -0.16 -8.42
N TYR A 85 -4.96 0.50 -7.85
CA TYR A 85 -4.38 1.70 -8.45
C TYR A 85 -3.65 1.42 -9.78
N GLN A 86 -3.02 0.24 -9.92
CA GLN A 86 -2.31 -0.13 -11.15
C GLN A 86 -3.28 -0.43 -12.29
N ASP A 87 -4.36 -1.18 -12.01
CA ASP A 87 -5.41 -1.47 -12.99
C ASP A 87 -6.15 -0.20 -13.41
N LEU A 88 -6.41 0.71 -12.47
CA LEU A 88 -7.04 2.00 -12.77
C LEU A 88 -6.16 2.86 -13.70
N ASP A 89 -4.83 2.87 -13.49
CA ASP A 89 -3.92 3.60 -14.37
C ASP A 89 -3.88 3.00 -15.80
N LEU A 90 -3.92 1.66 -15.91
CA LEU A 90 -4.01 0.96 -17.19
C LEU A 90 -5.33 1.27 -17.91
N PHE A 91 -6.45 1.22 -17.20
CA PHE A 91 -7.76 1.55 -17.76
C PHE A 91 -7.82 3.01 -18.24
N ARG A 92 -7.28 3.95 -17.44
CA ARG A 92 -7.20 5.37 -17.83
C ARG A 92 -6.41 5.58 -19.12
N LYS A 93 -5.28 4.88 -19.27
CA LYS A 93 -4.45 4.93 -20.49
C LYS A 93 -5.19 4.36 -21.69
N LEU A 94 -5.86 3.22 -21.55
CA LEU A 94 -6.67 2.62 -22.62
C LEU A 94 -7.82 3.52 -23.05
N TRP A 95 -8.49 4.17 -22.09
CA TRP A 95 -9.61 5.06 -22.40
C TRP A 95 -9.16 6.30 -23.18
N TRP A 96 -8.04 6.92 -22.79
CA TRP A 96 -7.45 8.03 -23.54
C TRP A 96 -7.00 7.63 -24.94
N MET A 97 -6.31 6.48 -25.06
CA MET A 97 -5.92 5.94 -26.36
C MET A 97 -7.12 5.74 -27.29
N LYS A 98 -8.24 5.23 -26.76
CA LYS A 98 -9.48 5.05 -27.53
C LYS A 98 -10.09 6.40 -27.95
N LYS A 99 -10.01 7.42 -27.10
CA LYS A 99 -10.49 8.78 -27.38
C LYS A 99 -9.68 9.46 -28.47
N ASP A 100 -8.35 9.35 -28.42
CA ASP A 100 -7.44 9.91 -29.43
C ASP A 100 -7.60 9.21 -30.77
N PHE A 101 -7.77 7.88 -30.77
CA PHE A 101 -8.07 7.12 -31.98
C PHE A 101 -9.38 7.59 -32.62
N LYS A 102 -10.47 7.71 -31.83
CA LYS A 102 -11.75 8.20 -32.34
C LYS A 102 -11.63 9.59 -32.98
N LYS A 103 -10.89 10.50 -32.35
CA LYS A 103 -10.65 11.86 -32.87
C LYS A 103 -9.89 11.84 -34.20
N SER A 104 -8.96 10.90 -34.38
CA SER A 104 -8.24 10.72 -35.64
C SER A 104 -9.16 10.29 -36.78
N PHE A 105 -10.15 9.42 -36.51
CA PHE A 105 -11.12 8.99 -37.52
C PHE A 105 -12.10 10.11 -37.89
N GLU A 106 -12.57 10.88 -36.92
CA GLU A 106 -13.45 12.03 -37.18
C GLU A 106 -12.76 13.08 -38.06
N ASN A 107 -11.47 13.39 -37.79
CA ASN A 107 -10.70 14.31 -38.61
C ASN A 107 -10.49 13.81 -40.05
N LEU A 108 -10.31 12.50 -40.26
CA LEU A 108 -10.19 11.90 -41.59
C LEU A 108 -11.51 11.90 -42.36
N SER A 109 -12.65 11.79 -41.67
CA SER A 109 -13.98 11.82 -42.29
C SER A 109 -14.47 13.22 -42.70
N MET A 110 -13.81 14.28 -42.20
CA MET A 110 -14.10 15.67 -42.55
C MET A 110 -13.25 16.18 -43.74
N ILE A 111 -12.34 15.36 -44.27
CA ILE A 111 -11.54 15.62 -45.47
C ILE A 111 -12.20 14.90 -46.64
#